data_AF-H4F5U1-F1
#
_entry.id   AF-H4F5U1-F1
#
_cell.length_a   1.000
_cell.length_b   1.000
_cell.length_c   1.000
_cell.angle_alpha   90.00
_cell.angle_beta   90.00
_cell.angle_gamma   90.00
#
_symmetry.space_group_name_H-M   'P 1'
#
loop_
_entity.id
_entity.type
_entity.pdbx_description
1 polymer ?
#
loop_
_entity_poly.entity_id
_entity_poly.type
_entity_poly.pdbx_seq_one_letter_code
_entity_poly.pdbx_strand_id
1 'polypeptide(L)'
;YMAGFEDHMHAHRSRLKPFEGKRVMVLWAATPRDFWTLGTASLVHNVQEHLGLRNAVRESGDTWGWLPVTMRDLGALADTIVIHFGPVPAPLSNNPLWNSFGFVRRRQLVVLPRSWLFGGLPEADRIARLLTQALEERHHLSAT
;
A
#
# COMPACT_ATOMS: atom_id res chain seq x y z
N TYR A 1 -21.83 14.58 -0.71
CA TYR A 1 -20.55 13.83 -0.73
C TYR A 1 -20.28 13.13 0.59
N MET A 2 -20.24 13.85 1.73
CA MET A 2 -20.01 13.23 3.06
C MET A 2 -21.04 12.15 3.41
N ALA A 3 -22.33 12.34 3.07
CA ALA A 3 -23.40 11.40 3.40
C ALA A 3 -23.28 9.98 2.82
N GLY A 4 -22.48 9.77 1.77
CA GLY A 4 -22.24 8.43 1.20
C GLY A 4 -20.83 7.90 1.40
N PHE A 5 -19.91 8.75 1.88
CA PHE A 5 -18.51 8.37 2.06
C PHE A 5 -18.36 7.27 3.13
N GLU A 6 -19.05 7.40 4.25
CA GLU A 6 -19.00 6.42 5.34
C GLU A 6 -19.53 5.06 4.89
N ASP A 7 -20.65 5.03 4.17
CA ASP A 7 -21.23 3.80 3.61
C ASP A 7 -20.28 3.11 2.63
N HIS A 8 -19.66 3.87 1.72
CA HIS A 8 -18.68 3.32 0.78
C HIS A 8 -17.47 2.74 1.52
N MET A 9 -16.91 3.47 2.48
CA MET A 9 -15.76 3.01 3.26
C MET A 9 -16.09 1.78 4.11
N HIS A 10 -17.29 1.71 4.69
CA HIS A 10 -17.77 0.54 5.42
C HIS A 10 -17.95 -0.69 4.50
N ALA A 11 -18.47 -0.48 3.29
CA ALA A 11 -18.59 -1.54 2.28
C ALA A 11 -17.21 -2.07 1.88
N HIS A 12 -16.22 -1.19 1.68
CA HIS A 12 -14.83 -1.58 1.41
C HIS A 12 -14.21 -2.38 2.56
N ARG A 13 -14.39 -1.93 3.81
CA ARG A 13 -13.92 -2.67 4.99
C ARG A 13 -14.55 -4.06 5.09
N SER A 14 -15.85 -4.17 4.86
CA SER A 14 -16.57 -5.44 4.93
C SER A 14 -16.05 -6.46 3.91
N ARG A 15 -15.75 -5.99 2.69
CA ARG A 15 -15.14 -6.80 1.63
C ARG A 15 -13.71 -7.23 1.95
N LEU A 16 -12.96 -6.40 2.67
CA LEU A 16 -11.58 -6.69 3.08
C LEU A 16 -11.44 -7.46 4.40
N LYS A 17 -12.54 -7.97 4.99
CA LYS A 17 -12.46 -8.84 6.17
C LYS A 17 -11.45 -10.00 6.06
N PRO A 18 -11.30 -10.70 4.91
CA PRO A 18 -10.28 -11.74 4.77
C PRO A 18 -8.83 -11.25 4.94
N PHE A 19 -8.61 -9.94 4.85
CA PHE A 19 -7.32 -9.27 5.00
C PHE A 19 -7.17 -8.52 6.33
N GLU A 20 -8.10 -8.67 7.27
CA GLU A 20 -8.04 -7.98 8.55
C GLU A 20 -6.71 -8.29 9.29
N GLY A 21 -6.05 -7.23 9.77
CA GLY A 21 -4.75 -7.29 10.43
C GLY A 21 -3.56 -7.58 9.52
N LYS A 22 -3.76 -7.78 8.20
CA LYS A 22 -2.63 -7.98 7.27
C LYS A 22 -1.77 -6.73 7.21
N ARG A 23 -0.46 -6.96 7.28
CA ARG A 23 0.55 -5.89 7.18
C ARG A 23 0.60 -5.38 5.75
N VAL A 24 0.44 -4.08 5.61
CA VAL A 24 0.54 -3.37 4.33
C VAL A 24 1.53 -2.21 4.44
N MET A 25 2.28 -1.93 3.37
CA MET A 25 3.21 -0.81 3.34
C MET A 25 3.15 -0.13 1.98
N VAL A 26 3.03 1.19 1.94
CA VAL A 26 3.26 1.94 0.70
C VAL A 26 4.77 1.99 0.45
N LEU A 27 5.19 1.71 -0.77
CA LEU A 27 6.57 1.89 -1.19
C LEU A 27 6.57 2.75 -2.45
N TRP A 28 7.17 3.93 -2.33
CA TRP A 28 7.54 4.76 -3.45
C TRP A 28 9.01 4.56 -3.76
N ALA A 29 9.33 4.25 -5.01
CA ALA A 29 10.69 3.95 -5.44
C ALA A 29 10.92 4.46 -6.86
N ALA A 30 11.75 5.49 -7.01
CA ALA A 30 12.14 6.00 -8.32
C ALA A 30 13.38 5.29 -8.88
N THR A 31 14.28 4.89 -8.00
CA THR A 31 15.54 4.21 -8.33
C THR A 31 15.74 2.99 -7.41
N PRO A 32 16.69 2.09 -7.70
CA PRO A 32 17.05 0.99 -6.80
C PRO A 32 17.73 1.39 -5.48
N ARG A 33 17.77 2.67 -5.14
CA ARG A 33 18.42 3.20 -3.93
C ARG A 33 17.57 4.20 -3.16
N ASP A 34 16.66 4.86 -3.86
CA ASP A 34 15.86 5.95 -3.32
C ASP A 34 14.44 5.45 -3.07
N PHE A 35 14.20 5.05 -1.82
CA PHE A 35 12.95 4.45 -1.35
C PHE A 35 12.32 5.32 -0.27
N TRP A 36 11.00 5.48 -0.37
CA TRP A 36 10.19 6.17 0.63
C TRP A 36 8.91 5.40 0.93
N THR A 37 8.35 5.66 2.09
CA THR A 37 7.08 5.11 2.55
C THR A 37 6.22 6.20 3.19
N LEU A 38 4.99 5.84 3.54
CA LEU A 38 4.02 6.70 4.19
C LEU A 38 3.71 6.18 5.61
N GLY A 39 4.09 7.00 6.58
CA GLY A 39 3.84 6.84 8.00
C GLY A 39 2.45 7.29 8.45
N THR A 40 2.27 7.40 9.75
CA THR A 40 0.95 7.55 10.38
C THR A 40 0.29 8.91 10.13
N ALA A 41 1.04 9.95 9.74
CA ALA A 41 0.47 11.24 9.37
C ALA A 41 -0.19 11.25 7.96
N SER A 42 -0.01 10.18 7.17
CA SER A 42 -0.49 10.14 5.79
C SER A 42 -1.97 9.81 5.65
N LEU A 43 -2.58 10.29 4.56
CA LEU A 43 -3.93 9.88 4.14
C LEU A 43 -4.02 8.36 3.97
N VAL A 44 -2.98 7.75 3.39
CA VAL A 44 -2.99 6.32 3.07
C VAL A 44 -2.99 5.46 4.34
N HIS A 45 -2.27 5.89 5.40
CA HIS A 45 -2.37 5.23 6.71
C HIS A 45 -3.80 5.20 7.23
N ASN A 46 -4.49 6.35 7.19
CA ASN A 46 -5.88 6.44 7.67
C ASN A 46 -6.82 5.54 6.86
N VAL A 47 -6.63 5.47 5.54
CA VAL A 47 -7.41 4.55 4.68
C VAL A 47 -7.11 3.10 5.04
N GLN A 48 -5.84 2.72 5.20
CA GLN A 48 -5.46 1.34 5.55
C GLN A 48 -6.10 0.89 6.87
N GLU A 49 -5.97 1.70 7.91
CA GLU A 49 -6.51 1.36 9.24
C GLU A 49 -8.05 1.34 9.22
N HIS A 50 -8.71 2.23 8.46
CA HIS A 50 -10.16 2.17 8.29
C HIS A 50 -10.61 0.85 7.65
N LEU A 51 -9.86 0.36 6.65
CA LEU A 51 -10.12 -0.90 5.96
C LEU A 51 -9.78 -2.15 6.78
N GLY A 52 -9.24 -1.99 8.00
CA GLY A 52 -8.81 -3.09 8.85
C GLY A 52 -7.43 -3.65 8.48
N LEU A 53 -6.68 -2.97 7.62
CA LEU A 53 -5.31 -3.31 7.28
C LEU A 53 -4.35 -2.68 8.30
N ARG A 54 -3.22 -3.33 8.55
CA ARG A 54 -2.21 -2.85 9.51
C ARG A 54 -1.08 -2.15 8.75
N ASN A 55 -0.92 -0.83 8.88
CA ASN A 55 0.26 -0.18 8.29
C ASN A 55 1.56 -0.77 8.92
N ALA A 56 2.50 -1.20 8.10
CA ALA A 56 3.77 -1.76 8.55
C ALA A 56 4.70 -0.70 9.16
N VAL A 57 4.47 0.57 8.85
CA VAL A 57 5.17 1.75 9.37
C VAL A 57 4.38 2.32 10.54
N ARG A 58 5.07 2.66 11.63
CA ARG A 58 4.44 3.14 12.87
C ARG A 58 4.91 4.55 13.26
N GLU A 59 5.94 5.01 12.60
CA GLU A 59 6.47 6.35 12.67
C GLU A 59 5.56 7.33 11.92
N SER A 60 5.51 8.57 12.38
CA SER A 60 4.68 9.60 11.76
C SER A 60 5.15 10.00 10.37
N GLY A 61 6.46 10.22 10.22
CA GLY A 61 7.04 10.90 9.05
C GLY A 61 7.01 12.41 9.17
N ASP A 62 7.25 13.09 8.05
CA ASP A 62 7.05 14.54 7.94
C ASP A 62 5.55 14.92 8.04
N THR A 63 5.23 16.19 7.80
CA THR A 63 3.84 16.70 7.84
C THR A 63 2.88 15.95 6.89
N TRP A 64 3.41 15.32 5.85
CA TRP A 64 2.65 14.54 4.87
C TRP A 64 2.79 13.02 5.09
N GLY A 65 3.55 12.62 6.10
CA GLY A 65 3.84 11.26 6.47
C GLY A 65 4.99 10.61 5.70
N TRP A 66 5.79 11.33 4.93
CA TRP A 66 6.91 10.72 4.22
C TRP A 66 8.03 10.30 5.17
N LEU A 67 8.55 9.10 4.91
CA LEU A 67 9.70 8.52 5.60
C LEU A 67 10.65 7.89 4.58
N PRO A 68 11.97 8.11 4.71
CA PRO A 68 12.94 7.35 3.94
C PRO A 68 12.92 5.89 4.37
N VAL A 69 13.17 4.98 3.44
CA VAL A 69 13.25 3.54 3.69
C VAL A 69 14.64 3.05 3.30
N THR A 70 15.26 2.24 4.15
CA THR A 70 16.54 1.61 3.84
C THR A 70 16.34 0.25 3.20
N MET A 71 17.38 -0.25 2.53
CA MET A 71 17.37 -1.61 1.98
C MET A 71 17.19 -2.70 3.05
N ARG A 72 17.64 -2.44 4.29
CA ARG A 72 17.44 -3.34 5.42
C ARG A 72 15.95 -3.47 5.75
N ASP A 73 15.24 -2.35 5.75
CA ASP A 73 13.81 -2.30 6.05
C ASP A 73 13.03 -3.10 5.00
N LEU A 74 13.39 -2.96 3.71
CA LEU A 74 12.81 -3.75 2.62
C LEU A 74 13.04 -5.27 2.79
N GLY A 75 14.19 -5.65 3.35
CA GLY A 75 14.50 -7.05 3.69
C GLY A 75 13.55 -7.65 4.72
N ALA A 76 12.95 -6.84 5.60
CA ALA A 76 12.02 -7.28 6.64
C ALA A 76 10.56 -7.41 6.17
N LEU A 77 10.27 -7.19 4.88
CA LEU A 77 8.91 -7.13 4.34
C LEU A 77 8.42 -8.43 3.70
N ALA A 78 9.07 -9.57 3.92
CA ALA A 78 8.73 -10.83 3.25
C ALA A 78 7.29 -11.33 3.47
N ASP A 79 6.60 -10.85 4.51
CA ASP A 79 5.20 -11.17 4.81
C ASP A 79 4.29 -9.92 4.81
N THR A 80 4.73 -8.86 4.14
CA THR A 80 4.02 -7.58 4.03
C THR A 80 3.53 -7.36 2.60
N ILE A 81 2.26 -6.99 2.45
CA ILE A 81 1.76 -6.53 1.16
C ILE A 81 2.33 -5.15 0.87
N VAL A 82 3.12 -5.04 -0.19
CA VAL A 82 3.75 -3.78 -0.59
C VAL A 82 2.92 -3.14 -1.68
N ILE A 83 2.49 -1.90 -1.47
CA ILE A 83 1.66 -1.14 -2.41
C ILE A 83 2.54 -0.13 -3.13
N HIS A 84 2.56 -0.16 -4.45
CA HIS A 84 3.24 0.82 -5.29
C HIS A 84 2.21 1.57 -6.16
N PHE A 85 2.20 2.90 -6.09
CA PHE A 85 1.32 3.73 -6.91
C PHE A 85 1.99 4.10 -8.24
N GLY A 86 1.36 3.74 -9.35
CA GLY A 86 1.95 3.81 -10.69
C GLY A 86 2.83 2.59 -11.00
N PRO A 87 3.26 2.44 -12.27
CA PRO A 87 4.09 1.31 -12.67
C PRO A 87 5.43 1.32 -11.91
N VAL A 88 5.93 0.13 -11.59
CA VAL A 88 7.31 -0.03 -11.10
C VAL A 88 8.25 0.43 -12.21
N PRO A 89 9.16 1.39 -11.97
CA PRO A 89 10.07 1.87 -13.01
C PRO A 89 10.97 0.76 -13.55
N ALA A 90 11.26 0.78 -14.86
CA ALA A 90 12.11 -0.21 -15.51
C ALA A 90 13.51 -0.40 -14.86
N PRO A 91 14.20 0.68 -14.41
CA PRO A 91 15.47 0.52 -13.68
C PRO A 91 15.35 -0.28 -12.38
N LEU A 92 14.17 -0.29 -11.76
CA LEU A 92 13.89 -1.04 -10.54
C LEU A 92 13.46 -2.47 -10.86
N SER A 93 12.52 -2.67 -11.80
CA SER A 93 12.05 -4.01 -12.18
C SER A 93 13.14 -4.89 -12.80
N ASN A 94 14.11 -4.29 -13.47
CA ASN A 94 15.24 -5.02 -14.08
C ASN A 94 16.39 -5.26 -13.09
N ASN A 95 16.29 -4.76 -11.86
CA ASN A 95 17.36 -4.85 -10.88
C ASN A 95 17.32 -6.21 -10.13
N PRO A 96 18.41 -7.01 -10.15
CA PRO A 96 18.44 -8.30 -9.45
C PRO A 96 18.21 -8.21 -7.93
N LEU A 97 18.66 -7.12 -7.30
CA LEU A 97 18.47 -6.89 -5.88
C LEU A 97 17.03 -6.54 -5.53
N TRP A 98 16.35 -5.75 -6.36
CA TRP A 98 14.91 -5.54 -6.20
C TRP A 98 14.15 -6.87 -6.28
N ASN A 99 14.47 -7.67 -7.30
CA ASN A 99 13.83 -8.96 -7.54
C ASN A 99 14.16 -10.01 -6.48
N SER A 100 15.19 -9.80 -5.65
CA SER A 100 15.56 -10.73 -4.57
C SER A 100 14.76 -10.51 -3.28
N PHE A 101 14.14 -9.33 -3.10
CA PHE A 101 13.35 -9.05 -1.89
C PHE A 101 12.18 -10.02 -1.71
N GLY A 102 11.94 -10.39 -0.45
CA GLY A 102 10.94 -11.40 -0.09
C GLY A 102 9.54 -11.07 -0.60
N PHE A 103 9.08 -9.82 -0.47
CA PHE A 103 7.77 -9.38 -0.93
C PHE A 103 7.62 -9.46 -2.46
N VAL A 104 8.70 -9.27 -3.23
CA VAL A 104 8.68 -9.41 -4.69
C VAL A 104 8.58 -10.89 -5.06
N ARG A 105 9.47 -11.72 -4.50
CA ARG A 105 9.49 -13.18 -4.75
C ARG A 105 8.19 -13.88 -4.35
N ARG A 106 7.56 -13.43 -3.26
CA ARG A 106 6.29 -13.97 -2.75
C ARG A 106 5.05 -13.33 -3.38
N ARG A 107 5.21 -12.55 -4.45
CA ARG A 107 4.11 -11.87 -5.17
C ARG A 107 3.20 -11.07 -4.21
N GLN A 108 3.83 -10.33 -3.30
CA GLN A 108 3.17 -9.43 -2.35
C GLN A 108 3.22 -7.97 -2.80
N LEU A 109 3.89 -7.67 -3.92
CA LEU A 109 3.85 -6.36 -4.55
C LEU A 109 2.51 -6.17 -5.30
N VAL A 110 1.74 -5.19 -4.89
CA VAL A 110 0.49 -4.75 -5.50
C VAL A 110 0.72 -3.40 -6.15
N VAL A 111 0.49 -3.33 -7.46
CA VAL A 111 0.66 -2.10 -8.25
C VAL A 111 -0.71 -1.48 -8.50
N LEU A 112 -0.91 -0.26 -8.03
CA LEU A 112 -2.16 0.49 -8.21
C LEU A 112 -1.99 1.62 -9.23
N PRO A 113 -3.08 2.09 -9.87
CA PRO A 113 -3.05 3.33 -10.63
C PRO A 113 -2.54 4.51 -9.79
N ARG A 114 -1.89 5.49 -10.44
CA ARG A 114 -1.47 6.72 -9.79
C ARG A 114 -2.65 7.38 -9.06
N SER A 115 -2.38 7.87 -7.86
CA SER A 115 -3.35 8.47 -6.95
C SER A 115 -2.69 9.64 -6.22
N TRP A 116 -3.47 10.63 -5.83
CA TRP A 116 -2.99 11.84 -5.17
C TRP A 116 -2.92 11.64 -3.65
N LEU A 117 -1.75 11.30 -3.11
CA LEU A 117 -1.64 10.82 -1.72
C LEU A 117 -1.85 11.92 -0.64
N PHE A 118 -2.07 13.17 -1.06
CA PHE A 118 -2.29 14.36 -0.22
C PHE A 118 -3.69 14.96 -0.41
N GLY A 119 -4.63 14.16 -0.91
CA GLY A 119 -6.00 14.61 -1.18
C GLY A 119 -6.89 14.67 0.05
N GLY A 120 -8.15 15.05 -0.17
CA GLY A 120 -9.21 14.96 0.82
C GLY A 120 -10.02 13.65 0.70
N LEU A 121 -11.24 13.66 1.25
CA LEU A 121 -12.15 12.51 1.24
C LEU A 121 -12.35 11.85 -0.13
N PRO A 122 -12.47 12.58 -1.27
CA PRO A 122 -12.58 11.95 -2.59
C PRO A 122 -11.44 11.02 -2.95
N GLU A 123 -10.24 11.39 -2.53
CA GLU A 123 -9.06 10.60 -2.82
C GLU A 123 -8.90 9.45 -1.83
N ALA A 124 -9.37 9.63 -0.59
CA ALA A 124 -9.48 8.55 0.39
C ALA A 124 -10.38 7.41 -0.14
N ASP A 125 -11.57 7.75 -0.65
CA ASP A 125 -12.53 6.81 -1.23
C ASP A 125 -11.95 6.12 -2.47
N ARG A 126 -11.30 6.88 -3.36
CA ARG A 126 -10.61 6.33 -4.53
C ARG A 126 -9.54 5.33 -4.12
N ILE A 127 -8.66 5.68 -3.18
CA ILE A 127 -7.58 4.79 -2.71
C ILE A 127 -8.19 3.54 -2.05
N ALA A 128 -9.23 3.69 -1.23
CA ALA A 128 -9.91 2.57 -0.60
C ALA A 128 -10.49 1.59 -1.61
N ARG A 129 -11.15 2.12 -2.66
CA ARG A 129 -11.68 1.31 -3.76
C ARG A 129 -10.58 0.57 -4.52
N LEU A 130 -9.49 1.25 -4.88
CA LEU A 130 -8.37 0.65 -5.59
C LEU A 130 -7.69 -0.46 -4.78
N LEU A 131 -7.48 -0.23 -3.48
CA LEU A 131 -6.96 -1.25 -2.57
C LEU A 131 -7.89 -2.45 -2.47
N THR A 132 -9.19 -2.21 -2.33
CA THR A 132 -10.19 -3.28 -2.22
C THR A 132 -10.18 -4.18 -3.46
N GLN A 133 -10.27 -3.58 -4.65
CA GLN A 133 -10.28 -4.31 -5.92
C GLN A 133 -9.02 -5.16 -6.09
N ALA A 134 -7.84 -4.56 -5.87
CA ALA A 134 -6.57 -5.25 -6.07
C ALA A 134 -6.35 -6.41 -5.07
N LEU A 135 -6.78 -6.25 -3.82
CA LEU A 135 -6.65 -7.29 -2.80
C LEU A 135 -7.61 -8.46 -3.04
N GLU A 136 -8.86 -8.20 -3.44
CA GLU A 136 -9.82 -9.25 -3.81
C GLU A 136 -9.34 -10.05 -5.03
N GLU A 137 -8.87 -9.37 -6.08
CA GLU A 137 -8.29 -10.03 -7.27
C GLU A 137 -7.12 -10.96 -6.86
N ARG A 138 -6.23 -10.47 -5.99
CA ARG A 138 -5.12 -11.27 -5.45
C ARG A 138 -5.61 -12.47 -4.62
N HIS A 139 -6.67 -12.30 -3.83
CA HIS A 139 -7.25 -13.39 -3.04
C HIS A 139 -7.74 -14.52 -3.95
N HIS A 140 -8.49 -14.17 -5.00
CA HIS A 140 -9.01 -15.15 -5.96
C HIS A 140 -7.90 -15.93 -6.67
N LEU A 141 -6.84 -15.24 -7.08
CA LEU A 141 -5.68 -15.86 -7.73
C LEU A 141 -4.87 -16.78 -6.80
N SER A 142 -4.99 -16.61 -5.49
CA SER A 142 -4.29 -17.45 -4.50
C SER A 142 -5.12 -18.67 -4.05
N ALA A 143 -6.42 -18.68 -4.37
CA ALA A 143 -7.37 -19.74 -4.00
C ALA A 143 -7.62 -20.76 -5.13
N THR A 144 -6.95 -20.60 -6.28
CA THR A 144 -6.97 -21.49 -7.45
C THR A 144 -5.63 -22.22 -7.55
#